data_AF-A0A0L0CLT0-F1
#
_entry.id   AF-A0A0L0CLT0-F1
#
_cell.length_a   1.000
_cell.length_b   1.000
_cell.length_c   1.000
_cell.angle_alpha   90.00
_cell.angle_beta   90.00
_cell.angle_gamma   90.00
#
_symmetry.space_group_name_H-M   'P 1'
#
loop_
_entity.id
_entity.type
_entity.pdbx_description
1 polymer ?
#
loop_
_entity_poly.entity_id
_entity_poly.type
_entity_poly.pdbx_seq_one_letter_code
_entity_poly.pdbx_strand_id
1 'polypeptide(L)'
;MGLSYEEVNVFILFTKSLFTLREFPEELRGDVSMHLHREILQLPIFEGASQGCLKLLSLHIKTNFCAPGEYLIHKGDALNYIYYLCNGSMEVIKDEMVVAILVILAHEN
;
A
#
# COMPACT_ATOMS: atom_id res chain seq x y z
N MET A 1 11.12 -1.36 -22.86
CA MET A 1 11.85 -1.02 -21.62
C MET A 1 11.03 -1.57 -20.47
N GLY A 2 11.15 -2.88 -20.21
CA GLY A 2 10.43 -3.55 -19.13
C GLY A 2 11.30 -3.50 -17.89
N LEU A 3 10.78 -2.92 -16.81
CA LEU A 3 11.45 -2.94 -15.51
C LEU A 3 11.70 -4.41 -15.14
N SER A 4 12.96 -4.77 -14.93
CA SER A 4 13.35 -6.14 -14.59
C SER A 4 12.83 -6.48 -13.20
N TYR A 5 11.99 -7.51 -13.15
CA TYR A 5 11.32 -8.07 -11.98
C TYR A 5 12.33 -8.62 -10.96
N GLU A 6 12.23 -8.15 -9.73
CA GLU A 6 13.06 -8.53 -8.58
C GLU A 6 12.12 -8.86 -7.41
N GLU A 7 12.46 -9.90 -6.64
CA GLU A 7 11.67 -10.40 -5.51
C GLU A 7 11.59 -9.32 -4.43
N VAL A 8 10.45 -9.17 -3.76
CA VAL A 8 10.28 -8.08 -2.79
C VAL A 8 9.83 -8.64 -1.44
N ASN A 9 10.75 -8.64 -0.48
CA ASN A 9 10.52 -8.95 0.93
C ASN A 9 9.95 -7.71 1.60
N VAL A 10 8.73 -7.76 2.11
CA VAL A 10 8.07 -6.59 2.71
C VAL A 10 7.84 -6.85 4.20
N PHE A 11 8.48 -6.07 5.06
CA PHE A 11 8.17 -6.00 6.48
C PHE A 11 7.21 -4.83 6.71
N ILE A 12 5.90 -5.09 6.71
CA ILE A 12 4.90 -4.10 7.13
C ILE A 12 4.38 -4.47 8.51
N LEU A 13 4.76 -3.67 9.51
CA LEU A 13 4.15 -3.70 10.84
C LEU A 13 3.30 -2.46 11.01
N PHE A 14 1.98 -2.58 10.94
CA PHE A 14 1.10 -1.72 11.73
C PHE A 14 -0.26 -2.34 11.98
N THR A 15 -0.73 -2.23 13.21
CA THR A 15 -2.04 -2.69 13.65
C THR A 15 -3.08 -1.60 13.41
N LYS A 16 -4.12 -1.90 12.61
CA LYS A 16 -5.50 -1.52 12.92
C LYS A 16 -6.45 -2.29 12.01
N SER A 17 -7.32 -3.05 12.68
CA SER A 17 -8.34 -3.92 12.10
C SER A 17 -9.16 -3.23 11.00
N LEU A 18 -9.15 -3.80 9.79
CA LEU A 18 -9.94 -3.36 8.62
C LEU A 18 -11.43 -3.73 8.70
N PHE A 19 -11.88 -4.33 9.80
CA PHE A 19 -13.23 -4.86 9.95
C PHE A 19 -14.34 -3.78 9.97
N THR A 20 -13.97 -2.50 10.02
CA THR A 20 -14.89 -1.41 10.36
C THR A 20 -15.70 -0.87 9.18
N LEU A 21 -15.19 -0.87 7.94
CA LEU A 21 -15.88 -0.18 6.83
C LEU A 21 -17.21 -0.81 6.42
N ARG A 22 -17.38 -2.14 6.57
CA ARG A 22 -18.63 -2.83 6.20
C ARG A 22 -19.77 -2.58 7.19
N GLU A 23 -19.44 -2.16 8.41
CA GLU A 23 -20.41 -1.85 9.47
C GLU A 23 -21.05 -0.46 9.28
N PHE A 24 -20.44 0.42 8.49
CA PHE A 24 -21.03 1.72 8.18
C PHE A 24 -22.14 1.63 7.12
N PRO A 25 -23.18 2.47 7.21
CA PRO A 25 -24.16 2.69 6.15
C PRO A 25 -23.50 3.08 4.83
N GLU A 26 -24.07 2.65 3.70
CA GLU A 26 -23.53 2.89 2.35
C GLU A 26 -23.24 4.37 2.08
N GLU A 27 -24.14 5.25 2.54
CA GLU A 27 -24.03 6.70 2.42
C GLU A 27 -22.77 7.26 3.13
N LEU A 28 -22.35 6.65 4.23
CA LEU A 28 -21.20 7.08 5.04
C LEU A 28 -19.89 6.40 4.67
N ARG A 29 -19.95 5.22 4.02
CA ARG A 29 -18.75 4.40 3.73
C ARG A 29 -17.69 5.17 2.97
N GLY A 30 -18.08 5.92 1.94
CA GLY A 30 -17.12 6.64 1.12
C GLY A 30 -16.45 7.78 1.89
N ASP A 31 -17.18 8.51 2.74
CA ASP A 31 -16.59 9.62 3.51
C ASP A 31 -15.66 9.12 4.62
N VAL A 32 -16.07 8.05 5.32
CA VAL A 32 -15.21 7.36 6.30
C VAL A 32 -13.98 6.77 5.62
N SER A 33 -14.16 6.13 4.47
CA SER A 33 -13.07 5.54 3.69
C SER A 33 -12.06 6.59 3.21
N MET A 34 -12.52 7.76 2.75
CA MET A 34 -11.62 8.86 2.40
C MET A 34 -10.83 9.35 3.61
N HIS A 35 -11.47 9.44 4.79
CA HIS A 35 -10.77 9.85 6.01
C HIS A 35 -9.69 8.84 6.41
N LEU A 36 -10.02 7.55 6.39
CA LEU A 36 -9.08 6.47 6.75
C LEU A 36 -7.86 6.41 5.83
N HIS A 37 -8.04 6.69 4.53
CA HIS A 37 -6.97 6.61 3.54
C HIS A 37 -6.43 7.98 3.11
N ARG A 38 -6.67 9.02 3.92
CA ARG A 38 -6.33 10.41 3.58
C ARG A 38 -4.86 10.58 3.21
N GLU A 39 -3.95 9.95 3.93
CA GLU A 39 -2.50 10.06 3.68
C GLU A 39 -2.13 9.55 2.28
N ILE A 40 -2.69 8.41 1.87
CA ILE A 40 -2.46 7.84 0.53
C ILE A 40 -3.10 8.71 -0.54
N LEU A 41 -4.34 9.17 -0.32
CA LEU A 41 -5.08 9.99 -1.29
C LEU A 41 -4.50 11.40 -1.47
N GLN A 42 -3.63 11.84 -0.55
CA GLN A 42 -2.92 13.12 -0.63
C GLN A 42 -1.56 13.04 -1.34
N LEU A 43 -1.15 11.84 -1.79
CA LEU A 43 0.11 11.70 -2.53
C LEU A 43 0.08 12.47 -3.86
N PRO A 44 1.22 13.03 -4.32
CA PRO A 44 1.29 13.82 -5.55
C PRO A 44 0.74 13.11 -6.79
N ILE A 45 0.81 11.78 -6.85
CA ILE A 45 0.27 10.98 -7.95
C ILE A 45 -1.26 11.13 -8.12
N PHE A 46 -1.96 11.61 -7.10
CA PHE A 46 -3.40 11.82 -7.10
C PHE A 46 -3.82 13.30 -7.15
N GLU A 47 -2.89 14.24 -7.28
CA GLU A 47 -3.17 15.69 -7.24
C GLU A 47 -4.18 16.13 -8.32
N GLY A 48 -4.18 15.46 -9.48
CA GLY A 48 -5.14 15.72 -10.57
C GLY A 48 -6.48 14.99 -10.48
N ALA A 49 -6.69 14.14 -9.47
CA ALA A 49 -7.90 13.33 -9.36
C ALA A 49 -9.07 14.13 -8.77
N SER A 50 -10.27 13.94 -9.32
CA SER A 50 -11.49 14.57 -8.77
C SER A 50 -11.87 13.95 -7.43
N GLN A 51 -12.62 14.67 -6.59
CA GLN A 51 -13.11 14.16 -5.31
C GLN A 51 -13.94 12.87 -5.46
N GLY A 52 -14.76 12.77 -6.52
CA GLY A 52 -15.50 11.55 -6.82
C GLY A 52 -14.58 10.37 -7.17
N CYS A 53 -13.50 10.62 -7.90
CA CYS A 53 -12.49 9.60 -8.21
C CYS A 53 -11.75 9.15 -6.95
N LEU A 54 -11.32 10.09 -6.10
CA LEU A 54 -10.66 9.79 -4.82
C LEU A 54 -11.56 8.98 -3.89
N LYS A 55 -12.86 9.31 -3.81
CA LYS A 55 -13.85 8.57 -3.01
C LYS A 55 -14.08 7.16 -3.54
N LEU A 56 -14.07 6.96 -4.86
CA LEU A 56 -14.12 5.62 -5.44
C LEU A 56 -12.84 4.84 -5.17
N LEU A 57 -11.67 5.46 -5.37
CA LEU A 57 -10.37 4.85 -5.11
C LEU A 57 -10.23 4.44 -3.64
N SER A 58 -10.68 5.28 -2.70
CA SER A 58 -10.57 5.01 -1.26
C SER A 58 -11.26 3.71 -0.87
N LEU A 59 -12.39 3.39 -1.52
CA LEU A 59 -13.14 2.15 -1.28
C LEU A 59 -12.42 0.90 -1.81
N HIS A 60 -11.46 1.07 -2.73
CA HIS A 60 -10.67 -0.02 -3.32
C HIS A 60 -9.29 -0.22 -2.67
N ILE A 61 -8.86 0.71 -1.81
CA ILE A 61 -7.62 0.56 -1.05
C ILE A 61 -7.77 -0.59 -0.05
N LYS A 62 -6.75 -1.45 0.00
CA LYS A 62 -6.67 -2.58 0.93
C LYS A 62 -5.34 -2.53 1.67
N THR A 63 -5.37 -2.74 2.97
CA THR A 63 -4.14 -2.94 3.75
C THR A 63 -3.81 -4.42 3.76
N ASN A 64 -2.58 -4.73 3.33
CA ASN A 64 -2.02 -6.07 3.42
C ASN A 64 -0.96 -6.10 4.52
N PHE A 65 -0.83 -7.28 5.13
CA PHE A 65 0.13 -7.56 6.19
C PHE A 65 1.06 -8.65 5.68
N CYS A 66 2.36 -8.46 5.88
CA CYS A 66 3.38 -9.44 5.54
C CYS A 66 4.27 -9.63 6.76
N ALA A 67 4.45 -10.88 7.16
CA ALA A 67 5.35 -11.24 8.23
C ALA A 67 6.82 -11.22 7.76
N PRO A 68 7.79 -11.10 8.68
CA PRO A 68 9.19 -11.35 8.39
C PRO A 68 9.45 -12.60 7.56
N GLY A 69 10.10 -12.44 6.41
CA GLY A 69 10.44 -13.56 5.52
C GLY A 69 9.30 -14.02 4.59
N GLU A 70 8.16 -13.33 4.57
CA GLU A 70 7.14 -13.52 3.55
C GLU A 70 7.38 -12.60 2.35
N TYR A 71 7.20 -13.17 1.15
CA TYR A 71 7.29 -12.44 -0.11
C TYR A 71 5.93 -11.84 -0.49
N LEU A 72 5.93 -10.57 -0.86
CA LEU A 72 4.72 -9.91 -1.36
C LEU A 72 4.43 -10.31 -2.82
N ILE A 73 5.50 -10.43 -3.61
CA ILE A 73 5.47 -10.71 -5.06
C ILE A 73 6.69 -11.56 -5.41
N HIS A 74 6.49 -12.60 -6.21
CA HIS A 74 7.59 -13.37 -6.79
C HIS A 74 7.86 -12.95 -8.23
N LYS A 75 9.09 -13.22 -8.67
CA LYS A 75 9.47 -13.04 -10.07
C LYS A 75 8.56 -13.89 -10.97
N GLY A 76 7.89 -13.22 -11.91
CA GLY A 76 6.95 -13.85 -12.85
C GLY A 76 5.48 -13.70 -12.47
N ASP A 77 5.18 -13.19 -11.27
CA ASP A 77 3.81 -12.87 -10.88
C ASP A 77 3.27 -11.65 -11.65
N ALA A 78 1.98 -11.68 -11.96
CA ALA A 78 1.29 -10.52 -12.53
C ALA A 78 1.13 -9.41 -11.47
N LEU A 79 1.63 -8.22 -11.77
CA LEU A 79 1.48 -7.05 -10.89
C LEU A 79 0.06 -6.49 -11.00
N ASN A 80 -0.84 -7.02 -10.18
CA ASN A 80 -2.26 -6.62 -10.16
C ASN A 80 -2.53 -5.42 -9.23
N TYR A 81 -1.56 -5.00 -8.42
CA TYR A 81 -1.72 -3.97 -7.41
C TYR A 81 -0.53 -3.01 -7.38
N ILE A 82 -0.80 -1.76 -7.04
CA ILE A 82 0.22 -0.79 -6.65
C ILE A 82 0.29 -0.82 -5.12
N TYR A 83 1.49 -0.98 -4.58
CA TYR A 83 1.71 -1.05 -3.14
C TYR A 83 2.28 0.26 -2.62
N TYR A 84 1.72 0.71 -1.51
CA TYR A 84 2.24 1.83 -0.74
C TYR A 84 2.71 1.30 0.61
N LEU A 85 3.99 1.52 0.93
CA LEU A 85 4.51 1.16 2.23
C LEU A 85 4.02 2.23 3.23
N CYS A 86 3.17 1.84 4.18
CA CYS A 86 2.73 2.72 5.26
C CYS A 86 3.71 2.71 6.44
N ASN A 87 4.37 1.58 6.69
CA ASN A 87 5.37 1.43 7.73
C ASN A 87 6.26 0.21 7.53
N GLY A 88 7.40 0.25 8.21
CA GLY A 88 8.40 -0.79 8.23
C GLY A 88 9.40 -0.60 7.11
N SER A 89 9.90 -1.72 6.61
CA SER A 89 10.96 -1.76 5.62
C SER A 89 10.68 -2.82 4.59
N MET A 90 11.24 -2.65 3.41
CA MET A 90 11.07 -3.58 2.30
C MET A 90 12.42 -3.82 1.66
N GLU A 91 12.79 -5.08 1.48
CA GLU A 91 13.99 -5.51 0.79
C GLU A 91 13.61 -5.97 -0.61
N VAL A 92 14.44 -5.61 -1.58
CA VAL A 92 14.34 -6.14 -2.94
C VAL A 92 15.47 -7.17 -3.08
N ILE A 93 15.12 -8.40 -3.45
CA ILE A 93 16.00 -9.55 -3.61
C ILE A 93 16.09 -9.91 -5.09
N LYS A 94 17.31 -10.22 -5.52
CA LYS A 94 17.59 -10.73 -6.86
C LYS A 94 18.70 -11.76 -6.76
N ASP A 95 18.45 -12.94 -7.34
CA ASP A 95 19.41 -14.05 -7.35
C ASP A 95 19.93 -14.36 -5.92
N GLU A 96 19.01 -14.45 -4.95
CA GLU A 96 19.28 -14.69 -3.52
C GLU A 96 20.10 -13.58 -2.81
N MET A 97 20.24 -12.40 -3.43
CA MET A 97 20.94 -11.26 -2.83
C MET A 97 20.01 -10.06 -2.66
N VAL A 98 20.11 -9.38 -1.51
CA VAL A 98 19.43 -8.10 -1.29
C VAL A 98 20.11 -7.01 -2.15
N VAL A 99 19.36 -6.44 -3.09
CA VAL A 99 19.83 -5.40 -4.02
C VAL A 99 19.36 -4.00 -3.65
N ALA A 100 18.27 -3.88 -2.88
CA ALA A 100 17.81 -2.61 -2.35
C ALA A 100 17.06 -2.80 -1.03
N ILE A 101 17.06 -1.74 -0.20
CA ILE A 101 16.23 -1.65 1.00
C ILE A 101 15.50 -0.31 0.97
N LEU A 102 14.18 -0.36 1.05
CA LEU A 102 13.30 0.78 1.21
C LEU A 102 12.88 0.85 2.68
N VAL A 103 13.18 1.97 3.34
CA VAL A 103 12.75 2.25 4.72
C VAL A 103 11.96 3.53 4.70
N ILE A 104 10.84 3.56 5.41
CA ILE A 104 10.14 4.82 5.69
C ILE A 104 10.92 5.52 6.79
N LEU A 105 11.63 6.56 6.41
CA LEU A 105 12.11 7.54 7.38
C LEU A 105 10.88 8.33 7.83
N ALA A 106 10.42 8.07 9.05
CA ALA A 106 9.40 8.90 9.67
C ALA A 106 9.94 10.33 9.67
N HIS A 107 9.32 11.22 8.89
CA HIS A 107 9.59 12.64 8.99
C HIS A 107 8.90 13.10 10.27
N GLU A 108 9.67 13.28 11.35
CA GLU A 108 9.20 14.05 12.50
C GLU A 108 8.84 15.45 11.98
N ASN A 109 7.58 15.83 12.14
CA ASN A 109 7.09 17.21 12.00
C ASN A 109 6.35 17.56 13.28
#